data_AF-M6R9Q1-F1
#
_entry.id   AF-M6R9Q1-F1
#
_cell.length_a   1.000
_cell.length_b   1.000
_cell.length_c   1.000
_cell.angle_alpha   90.00
_cell.angle_beta   90.00
_cell.angle_gamma   90.00
#
_symmetry.space_group_name_H-M   'P 1'
#
loop_
_entity.id
_entity.type
_entity.pdbx_description
1 polymer ?
#
loop_
_entity_poly.entity_id
_entity_poly.type
_entity_poly.pdbx_seq_one_letter_code
_entity_poly.pdbx_strand_id
1 'polypeptide(L)'
;MQYEIQISKTWIYFRLYFLQFVFSFVSLEAITIEVFIPLCDGKSLVCGKGKAGDPRSLEENLYWGAAFGAETFFKRNSNFKILEIKERKSDSPILRTLIIEKKRKQNETYTKLIIYAYAGDKIDNALLDFLNASSGKSPADIIVWSGHNRLMDRISPKLQSQSAKTVAVLA
;
A
#
# COMPACT_ATOMS: atom_id res chain seq x y z
N MET A 1 -57.90 -3.54 -39.64
CA MET A 1 -57.51 -2.42 -38.77
C MET A 1 -56.20 -2.81 -38.10
N GLN A 2 -55.07 -2.54 -38.74
CA GLN A 2 -53.74 -2.86 -38.22
C GLN A 2 -53.02 -1.52 -38.02
N TYR A 3 -52.73 -1.19 -36.77
CA TYR A 3 -52.02 0.01 -36.39
C TYR A 3 -50.52 -0.22 -36.63
N GLU A 4 -49.94 0.47 -37.62
CA GLU A 4 -48.48 0.59 -37.73
C GLU A 4 -47.99 1.64 -36.72
N ILE A 5 -47.16 1.19 -35.78
CA ILE A 5 -46.50 2.04 -34.80
C ILE A 5 -45.31 2.72 -35.49
N GLN A 6 -45.46 3.98 -35.88
CA GLN A 6 -44.33 4.80 -36.35
C GLN A 6 -43.48 5.29 -35.16
N ILE A 7 -42.40 4.56 -34.89
CA ILE A 7 -41.37 4.96 -33.92
C ILE A 7 -40.53 6.08 -34.57
N SER A 8 -40.57 7.29 -34.00
CA SER A 8 -39.86 8.44 -34.58
C SER A 8 -38.34 8.28 -34.51
N LYS A 9 -37.65 8.53 -35.63
CA LYS A 9 -36.18 8.44 -35.76
C LYS A 9 -35.45 9.30 -34.73
N THR A 10 -36.08 10.38 -34.27
CA THR A 10 -35.59 11.32 -33.24
C THR A 10 -35.35 10.65 -31.89
N TRP A 11 -36.18 9.67 -31.51
CA TRP A 11 -36.01 8.91 -30.26
C TRP A 11 -34.84 7.91 -30.32
N ILE A 12 -34.51 7.42 -31.51
CA ILE A 12 -33.39 6.51 -31.75
C ILE A 12 -32.07 7.29 -31.61
N TYR A 13 -31.98 8.49 -32.19
CA TYR A 13 -30.80 9.35 -32.03
C TYR A 13 -30.61 9.83 -30.58
N PHE A 14 -31.70 10.10 -29.85
CA PHE A 14 -31.62 10.47 -28.43
C PHE A 14 -31.10 9.31 -27.55
N ARG A 15 -31.51 8.06 -27.84
CA ARG A 15 -30.96 6.86 -27.17
C ARG A 15 -29.48 6.62 -27.53
N LEU A 16 -29.07 6.86 -28.77
CA LEU A 16 -27.68 6.68 -29.20
C LEU A 16 -26.73 7.69 -28.53
N TYR A 17 -27.14 8.96 -28.40
CA TYR A 17 -26.36 9.97 -27.67
C TYR A 17 -26.33 9.72 -26.15
N PHE A 18 -27.42 9.24 -25.56
CA PHE A 18 -27.45 8.90 -24.13
C PHE A 18 -26.58 7.68 -23.80
N LEU A 19 -26.50 6.68 -24.69
CA LEU A 19 -25.61 5.52 -24.54
C LEU A 19 -24.12 5.87 -24.67
N GLN A 20 -23.75 6.86 -25.51
CA GLN A 20 -22.36 7.34 -25.61
C GLN A 20 -21.94 8.20 -24.41
N PHE A 21 -22.87 8.85 -23.72
CA PHE A 21 -22.56 9.68 -22.54
C PHE A 21 -22.21 8.85 -21.30
N VAL A 22 -22.66 7.59 -21.21
CA VAL A 22 -22.50 6.75 -20.01
C VAL A 22 -21.15 6.00 -19.95
N PHE A 23 -20.40 5.89 -21.05
CA PHE A 23 -19.32 4.89 -21.16
C PHE A 23 -17.87 5.37 -21.01
N SER A 24 -17.63 6.64 -20.67
CA SER A 24 -16.26 7.13 -20.46
C SER A 24 -15.92 7.27 -18.98
N PHE A 25 -16.20 6.24 -18.18
CA PHE A 25 -15.48 6.05 -16.92
C PHE A 25 -14.11 5.45 -17.28
N VAL A 26 -13.19 6.32 -17.72
CA VAL A 26 -11.77 5.95 -17.80
C VAL A 26 -11.34 5.67 -16.37
N SER A 27 -11.25 4.38 -16.02
CA SER A 27 -10.60 3.92 -14.80
C SER A 27 -9.14 4.36 -14.88
N LEU A 28 -8.78 5.40 -14.14
CA LEU A 28 -7.40 5.82 -14.01
C LEU A 28 -6.70 4.75 -13.17
N GLU A 29 -6.01 3.82 -13.81
CA GLU A 29 -5.34 2.73 -13.12
C GLU A 29 -4.27 3.29 -12.18
N ALA A 30 -4.49 3.07 -10.89
CA ALA A 30 -3.64 3.54 -9.82
C ALA A 30 -2.48 2.56 -9.61
N ILE A 31 -1.24 3.03 -9.62
CA ILE A 31 -0.12 2.22 -9.10
C ILE A 31 -0.29 2.11 -7.60
N THR A 32 -0.47 0.90 -7.09
CA THR A 32 -0.58 0.61 -5.66
C THR A 32 0.72 0.01 -5.15
N ILE A 33 1.25 0.59 -4.09
CA ILE A 33 2.49 0.17 -3.43
C ILE A 33 2.18 -0.25 -2.00
N GLU A 34 2.56 -1.46 -1.61
CA GLU A 34 2.50 -1.91 -0.22
C GLU A 34 3.92 -1.91 0.38
N VAL A 35 4.05 -1.31 1.56
CA VAL A 35 5.34 -1.14 2.24
C VAL A 35 5.27 -1.76 3.63
N PHE A 36 6.16 -2.71 3.89
CA PHE A 36 6.25 -3.47 5.14
C PHE A 36 7.43 -2.94 5.95
N ILE A 37 7.13 -2.26 7.06
CA ILE A 37 8.13 -1.59 7.90
C ILE A 37 8.10 -2.21 9.30
N PRO A 38 8.94 -3.20 9.60
CA PRO A 38 9.19 -3.59 10.99
C PRO A 38 9.95 -2.48 11.71
N LEU A 39 9.41 -2.05 12.85
CA LEU A 39 10.09 -1.13 13.76
C LEU A 39 11.41 -1.75 14.23
N CYS A 40 12.37 -0.90 14.59
CA CYS A 40 13.62 -1.37 15.14
C CYS A 40 13.40 -2.01 16.54
N ASP A 41 13.90 -3.23 16.76
CA ASP A 41 14.06 -3.83 18.09
C ASP A 41 15.54 -3.82 18.47
N GLY A 42 15.99 -2.78 19.15
CA GLY A 42 17.40 -2.59 19.50
C GLY A 42 17.94 -3.55 20.55
N LYS A 43 17.09 -4.38 21.16
CA LYS A 43 17.52 -5.46 22.07
C LYS A 43 17.86 -6.73 21.29
N SER A 44 17.13 -7.00 20.23
CA SER A 44 17.28 -8.21 19.41
C SER A 44 18.14 -7.97 18.17
N LEU A 45 18.21 -6.72 17.70
CA LEU A 45 18.90 -6.30 16.49
C LEU A 45 19.90 -5.19 16.83
N VAL A 46 20.99 -5.10 16.07
CA VAL A 46 21.94 -3.98 16.19
C VAL A 46 21.37 -2.77 15.43
N CYS A 47 20.25 -2.22 15.92
CA CYS A 47 19.62 -1.01 15.42
C CYS A 47 19.14 -0.15 16.60
N GLY A 48 19.27 1.18 16.50
CA GLY A 48 18.73 2.12 17.49
C GLY A 48 19.23 1.93 18.94
N LYS A 49 18.83 2.82 19.85
CA LYS A 49 18.98 2.69 21.30
C LYS A 49 17.85 3.44 22.00
N GLY A 50 17.55 3.08 23.24
CA GLY A 50 16.45 3.69 24.00
C GLY A 50 15.15 3.62 23.21
N LYS A 51 14.45 4.74 23.10
CA LYS A 51 13.18 4.81 22.37
C LYS A 51 13.30 4.64 20.86
N ALA A 52 14.45 4.99 20.27
CA ALA A 52 14.71 4.76 18.84
C ALA A 52 14.86 3.27 18.50
N GLY A 53 15.21 2.43 19.49
CA GLY A 53 15.24 0.98 19.38
C GLY A 53 14.11 0.28 20.14
N ASP A 54 13.06 0.99 20.54
CA ASP A 54 11.90 0.38 21.17
C ASP A 54 11.00 -0.22 20.07
N PRO A 55 10.78 -1.56 20.06
CA PRO A 55 10.02 -2.23 19.02
C PRO A 55 8.57 -1.78 18.90
N ARG A 56 8.01 -1.07 19.88
CA ARG A 56 6.62 -0.62 19.85
C ARG A 56 6.44 0.91 19.92
N SER A 57 7.52 1.68 19.91
CA SER A 57 7.44 3.15 19.95
C SER A 57 7.14 3.75 18.58
N LEU A 58 5.88 4.01 18.26
CA LEU A 58 5.53 4.68 16.99
C LEU A 58 6.13 6.09 16.90
N GLU A 59 6.20 6.85 17.99
CA GLU A 59 6.57 8.26 17.91
C GLU A 59 8.09 8.49 17.79
N GLU A 60 8.92 7.55 18.24
CA GLU A 60 10.37 7.78 18.34
C GLU A 60 11.22 6.67 17.70
N ASN A 61 10.63 5.55 17.25
CA ASN A 61 11.39 4.46 16.63
C ASN A 61 12.12 4.93 15.37
N LEU A 62 13.36 4.47 15.20
CA LEU A 62 14.27 4.83 14.11
C LEU A 62 13.64 4.69 12.72
N TYR A 63 12.84 3.65 12.49
CA TYR A 63 12.25 3.36 11.19
C TYR A 63 10.88 4.01 10.96
N TRP A 64 10.29 4.64 11.98
CA TRP A 64 8.90 5.14 11.91
C TRP A 64 8.72 6.61 12.32
N GLY A 65 8.79 6.92 13.62
CA GLY A 65 8.51 8.27 14.14
C GLY A 65 9.73 9.17 14.35
N ALA A 66 10.94 8.61 14.36
CA ALA A 66 12.17 9.41 14.46
C ALA A 66 12.29 10.44 13.31
N ALA A 67 13.28 11.34 13.40
CA ALA A 67 13.46 12.44 12.45
C ALA A 67 13.47 12.04 10.96
N PHE A 68 13.93 10.82 10.66
CA PHE A 68 13.97 10.23 9.32
C PHE A 68 13.12 8.96 9.17
N GLY A 69 12.28 8.65 10.16
CA GLY A 69 11.35 7.53 10.08
C GLY A 69 10.24 7.77 9.06
N ALA A 70 9.61 6.70 8.61
CA ALA A 70 8.65 6.74 7.51
C ALA A 70 7.49 7.72 7.74
N GLU A 71 6.81 7.65 8.89
CA GLU A 71 5.68 8.54 9.19
C GLU A 71 6.12 10.00 9.22
N THR A 72 7.25 10.28 9.86
CA THR A 72 7.81 11.63 9.94
C THR A 72 8.19 12.17 8.55
N PHE A 73 8.79 11.35 7.69
CA PHE A 73 9.10 11.72 6.31
C PHE A 73 7.82 12.11 5.55
N PHE A 74 6.79 11.25 5.57
CA PHE A 74 5.56 11.50 4.82
C PHE A 74 4.73 12.66 5.39
N LYS A 75 4.76 12.92 6.70
CA LYS A 75 4.13 14.11 7.30
C LYS A 75 4.82 15.40 6.85
N ARG A 76 6.14 15.40 6.69
CA ARG A 76 6.92 16.60 6.33
C ARG A 76 6.97 16.87 4.84
N ASN A 77 6.84 15.84 4.00
CA ASN A 77 6.99 15.97 2.56
C ASN A 77 5.67 16.39 1.89
N SER A 78 5.60 17.65 1.47
CA SER A 78 4.41 18.25 0.85
C SER A 78 3.99 17.60 -0.48
N ASN A 79 4.82 16.76 -1.10
CA ASN A 79 4.46 15.98 -2.28
C ASN A 79 3.56 14.78 -1.97
N PHE A 80 3.38 14.44 -0.69
CA PHE A 80 2.52 13.35 -0.27
C PHE A 80 1.33 13.89 0.55
N LYS A 81 0.23 13.17 0.50
CA LYS A 81 -0.97 13.44 1.28
C LYS A 81 -1.33 12.19 2.04
N ILE A 82 -1.30 12.25 3.37
CA ILE A 82 -1.82 11.18 4.22
C ILE A 82 -3.34 11.23 4.12
N LEU A 83 -3.94 10.19 3.55
CA LEU A 83 -5.38 10.04 3.41
C LEU A 83 -6.00 9.44 4.68
N GLU A 84 -5.28 8.51 5.32
CA GLU A 84 -5.77 7.80 6.49
C GLU A 84 -4.63 7.34 7.39
N ILE A 85 -4.87 7.39 8.71
CA ILE A 85 -4.01 6.77 9.73
C ILE A 85 -4.90 5.81 10.51
N LYS A 86 -4.58 4.51 10.46
CA LYS A 86 -5.29 3.46 11.18
C LYS A 86 -4.43 2.94 12.31
N GLU A 87 -4.83 3.24 13.54
CA GLU A 87 -4.24 2.60 14.71
C GLU A 87 -4.74 1.15 14.84
N ARG A 88 -3.94 0.34 15.52
CA ARG A 88 -4.27 -1.03 15.89
C ARG A 88 -4.07 -1.20 17.38
N LYS A 89 -4.60 -2.31 17.91
CA LYS A 89 -4.36 -2.70 19.30
C LYS A 89 -2.88 -2.94 19.55
N SER A 90 -2.42 -2.69 20.77
CA SER A 90 -1.00 -2.80 21.14
C SER A 90 -0.42 -4.23 21.02
N ASP A 91 -1.27 -5.25 21.05
CA ASP A 91 -0.92 -6.66 20.89
C ASP A 91 -0.88 -7.13 19.42
N SER A 92 -1.37 -6.30 18.49
CA SER A 92 -1.33 -6.58 17.06
C SER A 92 0.11 -6.56 16.53
N PRO A 93 0.47 -7.46 15.59
CA PRO A 93 1.75 -7.36 14.88
C PRO A 93 1.92 -6.05 14.13
N ILE A 94 0.84 -5.53 13.54
CA ILE A 94 0.80 -4.20 12.92
C ILE A 94 0.28 -3.21 13.95
N LEU A 95 1.02 -2.15 14.23
CA LEU A 95 0.68 -1.11 15.20
C LEU A 95 -0.08 0.05 14.54
N ARG A 96 0.33 0.45 13.33
CA ARG A 96 -0.24 1.57 12.58
C ARG A 96 -0.21 1.27 11.08
N THR A 97 -1.23 1.72 10.35
CA THR A 97 -1.24 1.70 8.88
C THR A 97 -1.47 3.10 8.35
N LEU A 98 -0.63 3.55 7.42
CA LEU A 98 -0.83 4.80 6.69
C LEU A 98 -1.33 4.49 5.28
N ILE A 99 -2.37 5.20 4.86
CA ILE A 99 -2.77 5.26 3.46
C ILE A 99 -2.36 6.62 2.93
N ILE A 100 -1.49 6.64 1.93
CA ILE A 100 -0.84 7.84 1.43
C ILE A 100 -1.05 7.94 -0.07
N GLU A 101 -1.30 9.14 -0.55
CA GLU A 101 -1.36 9.48 -1.95
C GLU A 101 -0.15 10.34 -2.32
N LYS A 102 0.52 10.00 -3.43
CA LYS A 102 1.50 10.91 -4.04
C LYS A 102 0.73 11.97 -4.83
N LYS A 103 0.97 13.25 -4.54
CA LYS A 103 0.39 14.35 -5.31
C LYS A 103 0.88 14.28 -6.75
N ARG A 104 -0.08 14.21 -7.67
CA ARG A 104 0.14 13.98 -9.09
C ARG A 104 0.58 15.27 -9.78
N LYS A 105 1.68 15.23 -10.55
CA LYS A 105 2.01 16.26 -11.56
C LYS A 105 1.33 15.94 -12.88
N GLN A 106 1.31 16.89 -13.81
CA GLN A 106 0.74 16.65 -15.15
C GLN A 106 1.43 15.44 -15.81
N ASN A 107 0.63 14.52 -16.34
CA ASN A 107 1.07 13.25 -16.96
C ASN A 107 1.73 12.22 -16.03
N GLU A 108 1.68 12.39 -14.70
CA GLU A 108 2.07 11.32 -13.78
C GLU A 108 0.91 10.33 -13.54
N THR A 109 1.22 9.04 -13.47
CA THR A 109 0.29 8.01 -13.02
C THR A 109 -0.07 8.23 -11.56
N TYR A 110 -1.37 8.10 -11.23
CA TYR A 110 -1.82 8.17 -9.85
C TYR A 110 -1.15 7.05 -9.03
N THR A 111 -0.62 7.39 -7.85
CA THR A 111 0.13 6.44 -7.01
C THR A 111 -0.38 6.49 -5.58
N LYS A 112 -0.72 5.31 -5.04
CA LYS A 112 -1.19 5.11 -3.67
C LYS A 112 -0.23 4.18 -2.93
N LEU A 113 0.11 4.54 -1.70
CA LEU A 113 0.94 3.74 -0.82
C LEU A 113 0.10 3.28 0.38
N ILE A 114 0.27 2.02 0.75
CA ILE A 114 -0.23 1.45 2.00
C ILE A 114 0.98 1.00 2.80
N ILE A 115 1.23 1.66 3.92
CA ILE A 115 2.44 1.46 4.72
C ILE A 115 2.06 0.87 6.06
N TYR A 116 2.60 -0.31 6.36
CA TYR A 116 2.34 -1.06 7.57
C TYR A 116 3.52 -0.92 8.54
N ALA A 117 3.27 -0.31 9.70
CA ALA A 117 4.20 -0.28 10.83
C ALA A 117 4.02 -1.55 11.66
N TYR A 118 4.94 -2.51 11.52
CA TYR A 118 4.96 -3.71 12.35
C TYR A 118 5.75 -3.47 13.63
N ALA A 119 5.29 -4.00 14.76
CA ALA A 119 6.09 -4.06 15.97
C ALA A 119 7.42 -4.78 15.69
N GLY A 120 8.53 -4.23 16.17
CA GLY A 120 9.87 -4.73 15.87
C GLY A 120 10.12 -6.14 16.40
N ASP A 121 9.53 -6.48 17.54
CA ASP A 121 9.55 -7.84 18.11
C ASP A 121 8.65 -8.82 17.33
N LYS A 122 7.94 -8.33 16.32
CA LYS A 122 7.11 -9.08 15.36
C LYS A 122 7.66 -9.00 13.93
N ILE A 123 8.96 -8.76 13.77
CA ILE A 123 9.62 -8.69 12.45
C ILE A 123 9.42 -9.96 11.60
N ASP A 124 9.32 -11.13 12.22
CA ASP A 124 9.07 -12.39 11.51
C ASP A 124 7.63 -12.46 10.94
N ASN A 125 6.65 -11.79 11.58
CA ASN A 125 5.31 -11.60 11.01
C ASN A 125 5.36 -10.68 9.80
N ALA A 126 6.06 -9.54 9.91
CA ALA A 126 6.26 -8.63 8.79
C ALA A 126 6.88 -9.33 7.58
N LEU A 127 7.92 -10.16 7.83
CA LEU A 127 8.59 -10.92 6.79
C LEU A 127 7.66 -11.92 6.11
N LEU A 128 6.85 -12.65 6.88
CA LEU A 128 5.88 -13.59 6.34
C LEU A 128 4.84 -12.89 5.46
N ASP A 129 4.32 -11.74 5.90
CA ASP A 129 3.32 -10.98 5.16
C ASP A 129 3.92 -10.36 3.89
N PHE A 130 5.14 -9.82 3.96
CA PHE A 130 5.91 -9.34 2.79
C PHE A 130 6.13 -10.45 1.74
N LEU A 131 6.56 -11.65 2.17
CA LEU A 131 6.81 -12.76 1.24
C LEU A 131 5.51 -13.31 0.63
N ASN A 132 4.43 -13.36 1.41
CA ASN A 132 3.11 -13.72 0.91
C ASN A 132 2.60 -12.70 -0.12
N ALA A 133 2.74 -11.40 0.17
CA ALA A 133 2.38 -10.34 -0.77
C ALA A 133 3.21 -10.45 -2.06
N SER A 134 4.51 -10.67 -1.93
CA SER A 134 5.46 -10.85 -3.04
C SER A 134 5.20 -12.11 -3.87
N SER A 135 4.58 -13.15 -3.29
CA SER A 135 4.16 -14.37 -4.01
C SER A 135 2.83 -14.20 -4.75
N GLY A 136 2.37 -12.96 -4.94
CA GLY A 136 1.16 -12.61 -5.68
C GLY A 136 -0.15 -12.77 -4.91
N LYS A 137 -0.11 -12.84 -3.58
CA LYS A 137 -1.31 -12.78 -2.72
C LYS A 137 -1.79 -11.37 -2.44
N SER A 138 -1.01 -10.36 -2.83
CA SER A 138 -1.41 -8.95 -2.80
C SER A 138 -1.80 -8.48 -4.21
N PRO A 139 -2.86 -7.66 -4.35
CA PRO A 139 -3.21 -7.05 -5.63
C PRO A 139 -2.30 -5.86 -5.99
N ALA A 140 -1.43 -5.40 -5.08
CA ALA A 140 -0.54 -4.27 -5.32
C ALA A 140 0.43 -4.53 -6.48
N ASP A 141 0.91 -3.46 -7.09
CA ASP A 141 1.81 -3.52 -8.25
C ASP A 141 3.27 -3.58 -7.81
N ILE A 142 3.57 -2.96 -6.67
CA ILE A 142 4.90 -2.92 -6.06
C ILE A 142 4.81 -3.32 -4.59
N ILE A 143 5.65 -4.27 -4.17
CA ILE A 143 5.79 -4.71 -2.80
C ILE A 143 7.17 -4.29 -2.29
N VAL A 144 7.22 -3.63 -1.13
CA VAL A 144 8.45 -3.04 -0.58
C VAL A 144 8.70 -3.52 0.84
N TRP A 145 9.89 -4.05 1.10
CA TRP A 145 10.45 -4.20 2.44
C TRP A 145 11.28 -2.98 2.79
N SER A 146 11.09 -2.40 3.97
CA SER A 146 11.93 -1.29 4.45
C SER A 146 12.17 -1.42 5.95
N GLY A 147 13.35 -1.90 6.32
CA GLY A 147 13.71 -2.18 7.70
C GLY A 147 15.05 -2.88 7.78
N HIS A 148 15.31 -3.55 8.90
CA HIS A 148 16.54 -4.32 9.08
C HIS A 148 16.63 -5.53 8.12
N ASN A 149 17.84 -6.10 7.96
CA ASN A 149 18.17 -7.15 6.98
C ASN A 149 17.61 -8.53 7.30
N ARG A 150 16.38 -8.63 7.82
CA ARG A 150 15.79 -9.89 8.27
C ARG A 150 15.68 -10.95 7.18
N LEU A 151 15.59 -10.51 5.92
CA LEU A 151 15.64 -11.37 4.73
C LEU A 151 16.93 -12.22 4.63
N MET A 152 18.04 -11.77 5.25
CA MET A 152 19.34 -12.45 5.23
C MET A 152 19.58 -13.33 6.48
N ASP A 153 18.83 -13.10 7.56
CA ASP A 153 19.08 -13.75 8.86
C ASP A 153 18.29 -15.06 9.06
N ARG A 154 17.45 -15.43 8.09
CA ARG A 154 16.53 -16.58 8.19
C ARG A 154 16.59 -17.43 6.91
N ILE A 155 16.39 -18.73 7.09
CA ILE A 155 16.11 -19.63 5.97
C ILE A 155 14.75 -19.22 5.39
N SER A 156 14.70 -19.06 4.07
CA SER A 156 13.47 -18.67 3.38
C SER A 156 12.33 -19.64 3.72
N PRO A 157 11.15 -19.15 4.15
CA PRO A 157 10.01 -20.02 4.40
C PRO A 157 9.54 -20.67 3.09
N LYS A 158 8.94 -21.86 3.20
CA LYS A 158 8.35 -22.51 2.02
C LYS A 158 7.15 -21.71 1.53
N LEU A 159 7.26 -21.10 0.35
CA LEU A 159 6.18 -20.38 -0.30
C LEU A 159 5.40 -21.31 -1.23
N GLN A 160 4.07 -21.23 -1.20
CA GLN A 160 3.21 -21.81 -2.22
C GLN A 160 2.90 -20.71 -3.24
N SER A 161 3.49 -20.80 -4.44
CA SER A 161 3.28 -19.84 -5.52
C SER A 161 1.92 -20.05 -6.18
N GLN A 162 1.18 -18.97 -6.45
CA GLN A 162 -0.16 -19.11 -7.02
C GLN A 162 -0.66 -17.96 -7.92
N SER A 163 0.20 -17.05 -8.39
CA SER A 163 -0.29 -15.91 -9.19
C SER A 163 0.45 -15.72 -10.51
N ALA A 164 -0.31 -15.32 -11.54
CA ALA A 164 0.19 -14.93 -12.86
C ALA A 164 0.49 -13.43 -12.97
N LYS A 165 0.12 -12.61 -11.97
CA LYS A 165 0.40 -11.15 -12.01
C LYS A 165 1.88 -10.91 -11.72
N THR A 166 2.55 -10.21 -12.64
CA THR A 166 3.92 -9.74 -12.40
C THR A 166 3.89 -8.63 -11.35
N VAL A 167 4.68 -8.79 -10.28
CA VAL A 167 4.85 -7.82 -9.20
C VAL A 167 6.30 -7.40 -9.15
N ALA A 168 6.56 -6.11 -8.98
CA ALA A 168 7.90 -5.62 -8.67
C ALA A 168 8.12 -5.73 -7.15
N VAL A 169 9.23 -6.35 -6.75
CA VAL A 169 9.61 -6.51 -5.34
C VAL A 169 10.87 -5.70 -5.07
N LEU A 170 10.82 -4.83 -4.08
CA LEU A 170 11.95 -4.04 -3.58
C LEU A 170 12.25 -4.44 -2.15
N ALA A 171 13.52 -4.72 -1.84
CA ALA A 171 13.96 -5.13 -0.51
C ALA A 171 15.36 -4.64 -0.21
#